data_AF-A0A6M8W2X5-F1
#
_entry.id   AF-A0A6M8W2X5-F1
#
_cell.length_a   1.000
_cell.length_b   1.000
_cell.length_c   1.000
_cell.angle_alpha   90.00
_cell.angle_beta   90.00
_cell.angle_gamma   90.00
#
_symmetry.space_group_name_H-M   'P 1'
#
loop_
_entity.id
_entity.type
_entity.pdbx_description
1 polymer ?
#
loop_
_entity_poly.entity_id
_entity_poly.type
_entity_poly.pdbx_seq_one_letter_code
_entity_poly.pdbx_strand_id
1 'polypeptide(L)'
;MAKRIDCLSPWEPAEPLWKRAPARDENGRPLSDFMMLIPRLRSKPSSELRQTLNTLNGVLQCYRHAVVFADMNLRLNLLWVTVRPIPGICLELPAAIHHLLPEAKLIAQKPDR
;
A
#
# COMPACT_ATOMS: atom_id res chain seq x y z
N MET A 1 26.44 -28.98 25.28
CA MET A 1 25.25 -29.59 24.64
C MET A 1 24.05 -28.68 24.93
N ALA A 2 23.89 -27.62 24.14
CA ALA A 2 22.87 -26.60 24.36
C ALA A 2 21.59 -26.97 23.60
N LYS A 3 20.49 -27.09 24.33
CA LYS A 3 19.15 -27.41 23.81
C LYS A 3 18.70 -26.25 22.91
N ARG A 4 18.51 -26.52 21.62
CA ARG A 4 17.86 -25.57 20.70
C ARG A 4 16.47 -25.27 21.24
N ILE A 5 16.19 -23.98 21.42
CA ILE A 5 14.83 -23.51 21.62
C ILE A 5 14.21 -23.53 20.21
N ASP A 6 13.40 -24.54 19.92
CA ASP A 6 12.55 -24.55 18.72
C ASP A 6 11.43 -23.51 18.93
N CYS A 7 11.77 -22.25 18.71
CA CYS A 7 10.80 -21.20 18.48
C CYS A 7 10.26 -21.38 17.06
N LEU A 8 9.12 -22.04 16.87
CA LEU A 8 8.23 -21.68 15.76
C LEU A 8 7.73 -20.26 16.07
N SER A 9 8.58 -19.28 15.79
CA SER A 9 8.40 -17.92 16.28
C SER A 9 7.35 -17.20 15.40
N PRO A 10 6.34 -16.53 15.98
CA PRO A 10 5.37 -15.69 15.25
C PRO A 10 5.99 -14.44 14.59
N TRP A 11 7.32 -14.45 14.42
CA TRP A 11 8.18 -13.39 13.94
C TRP A 11 8.85 -13.76 12.61
N GLU A 12 8.44 -14.87 11.98
CA GLU A 12 8.86 -15.15 10.61
C GLU A 12 8.43 -13.98 9.71
N PRO A 13 9.37 -13.35 8.99
CA PRO A 13 9.04 -12.24 8.13
C PRO A 13 8.12 -12.72 7.01
N ALA A 14 7.07 -11.95 6.74
CA ALA A 14 6.30 -12.14 5.53
C ALA A 14 7.21 -12.01 4.30
N GLU A 15 6.74 -12.52 3.15
CA GLU A 15 7.49 -12.39 1.91
C GLU A 15 7.88 -10.92 1.66
N PRO A 16 9.18 -10.63 1.39
CA PRO A 16 9.64 -9.27 1.20
C PRO A 16 8.88 -8.56 0.06
N LEU A 17 8.53 -7.30 0.28
CA LEU A 17 7.76 -6.50 -0.68
C LEU A 17 8.41 -6.44 -2.07
N TRP A 18 9.75 -6.36 -2.15
CA TRP A 18 10.46 -6.32 -3.43
C TRP A 18 10.26 -7.56 -4.33
N LYS A 19 9.77 -8.68 -3.77
CA LYS A 19 9.40 -9.87 -4.55
C LYS A 19 7.98 -9.79 -5.12
N ARG A 20 7.13 -8.94 -4.54
CA ARG A 20 5.70 -8.83 -4.83
C ARG A 20 5.37 -7.74 -5.86
N ALA A 21 6.18 -6.68 -5.92
CA ALA A 21 6.05 -5.62 -6.92
C ALA A 21 7.36 -5.42 -7.70
N PRO A 22 7.27 -5.01 -8.98
CA PRO A 22 8.44 -4.69 -9.77
C PRO A 22 9.14 -3.45 -9.19
N ALA A 23 10.48 -3.50 -9.07
CA ALA A 23 11.28 -2.34 -8.68
C ALA A 23 11.59 -1.40 -9.86
N ARG A 24 11.47 -1.91 -11.09
CA ARG A 24 11.79 -1.19 -12.33
C ARG A 24 10.71 -1.40 -13.37
N ASP A 25 10.54 -0.41 -14.25
CA ASP A 25 9.66 -0.52 -15.41
C ASP A 25 10.30 -1.33 -16.57
N GLU A 26 9.56 -1.47 -17.67
CA GLU A 26 9.99 -2.16 -18.91
C GLU A 26 11.28 -1.60 -19.52
N ASN A 27 11.63 -0.33 -19.21
CA ASN A 27 12.82 0.34 -19.70
C ASN A 27 13.95 0.36 -18.65
N GLY A 28 13.79 -0.36 -17.54
CA GLY A 28 14.74 -0.40 -16.44
C GLY A 28 14.75 0.85 -15.55
N ARG A 29 13.79 1.77 -15.68
CA ARG A 29 13.70 2.97 -14.81
C ARG A 29 13.14 2.59 -13.45
N PRO A 30 13.63 3.19 -12.35
CA PRO A 30 13.11 2.91 -11.02
C PRO A 30 11.64 3.34 -10.90
N LEU A 31 10.84 2.50 -10.25
CA LEU A 31 9.49 2.82 -9.83
C LEU A 31 9.50 3.46 -8.44
N SER A 32 8.40 4.12 -8.08
CA SER A 32 8.21 4.72 -6.76
C SER A 32 7.04 4.06 -6.05
N ASP A 33 7.12 4.01 -4.73
CA ASP A 33 6.08 3.41 -3.89
C ASP A 33 5.55 4.42 -2.87
N PHE A 34 4.28 4.28 -2.52
CA PHE A 34 3.73 4.87 -1.31
C PHE A 34 2.81 3.88 -0.61
N MET A 35 2.57 4.10 0.68
CA MET A 35 1.66 3.30 1.48
C MET A 35 0.65 4.18 2.17
N MET A 36 -0.58 3.69 2.32
CA MET A 36 -1.62 4.34 3.11
C MET A 36 -2.22 3.36 4.12
N LEU A 37 -2.41 3.83 5.35
CA LEU A 37 -3.14 3.12 6.38
C LEU A 37 -4.61 3.55 6.34
N ILE A 38 -5.55 2.60 6.36
CA ILE A 38 -7.00 2.86 6.41
C ILE A 38 -7.55 2.29 7.72
N PRO A 39 -7.53 3.05 8.82
CA PRO A 39 -7.87 2.54 10.14
C PRO A 39 -9.23 1.85 10.16
N ARG A 40 -9.30 0.72 10.90
CA ARG A 40 -10.52 -0.04 11.17
C ARG A 40 -11.21 -0.65 9.94
N LEU A 41 -10.61 -0.60 8.74
CA LEU A 41 -11.22 -1.09 7.50
C LEU A 41 -11.75 -2.53 7.61
N ARG A 42 -10.93 -3.47 8.08
CA ARG A 42 -11.32 -4.88 8.28
C ARG A 42 -12.44 -5.11 9.32
N SER A 43 -12.67 -4.12 10.19
CA SER A 43 -13.66 -4.18 11.26
C SER A 43 -14.98 -3.51 10.85
N LYS A 44 -15.05 -2.89 9.67
CA LYS A 44 -16.28 -2.33 9.14
C LYS A 44 -17.27 -3.44 8.74
N PRO A 45 -18.58 -3.15 8.73
CA PRO A 45 -19.56 -4.03 8.12
C PRO A 45 -19.21 -4.38 6.67
N SER A 46 -19.59 -5.59 6.23
CA SER A 46 -19.24 -6.09 4.89
C SER A 46 -19.64 -5.17 3.74
N SER A 47 -20.76 -4.45 3.87
CA SER A 47 -21.22 -3.47 2.88
C SER A 47 -20.29 -2.25 2.80
N GLU A 48 -19.92 -1.67 3.94
CA GLU A 48 -19.01 -0.52 4.02
C GLU A 48 -17.59 -0.88 3.59
N LEU A 49 -17.11 -2.08 3.94
CA LEU A 49 -15.84 -2.61 3.46
C LEU A 49 -15.83 -2.67 1.93
N ARG A 50 -16.85 -3.30 1.33
CA ARG A 50 -16.98 -3.40 -0.14
C ARG A 50 -17.07 -2.02 -0.79
N GLN A 51 -17.83 -1.10 -0.21
CA GLN A 51 -17.93 0.26 -0.71
C GLN A 51 -16.56 0.96 -0.69
N THR A 52 -15.81 0.83 0.40
CA THR A 52 -14.47 1.41 0.52
C THR A 52 -13.52 0.83 -0.53
N LEU A 53 -13.54 -0.49 -0.73
CA LEU A 53 -12.72 -1.17 -1.75
C LEU A 53 -13.11 -0.76 -3.17
N ASN A 54 -14.40 -0.58 -3.44
CA ASN A 54 -14.89 -0.09 -4.74
C ASN A 54 -14.43 1.35 -4.99
N THR A 55 -14.51 2.23 -4.00
CA THR A 55 -14.01 3.61 -4.09
C THR A 55 -12.50 3.62 -4.38
N LEU A 56 -11.71 2.82 -3.66
CA LEU A 56 -10.26 2.69 -3.92
C LEU A 56 -9.98 2.21 -5.34
N ASN A 57 -10.65 1.15 -5.79
CA ASN A 57 -10.47 0.65 -7.15
C ASN A 57 -10.83 1.71 -8.19
N GLY A 58 -11.91 2.47 -7.98
CA GLY A 58 -12.29 3.59 -8.86
C GLY A 58 -11.18 4.62 -9.02
N VAL A 59 -10.59 5.09 -7.91
CA VAL A 59 -9.47 6.03 -7.95
C VAL A 59 -8.27 5.42 -8.67
N LEU A 60 -7.85 4.20 -8.29
CA LEU A 60 -6.70 3.53 -8.92
C LEU A 60 -6.88 3.36 -10.44
N GLN A 61 -8.11 3.10 -10.91
CA GLN A 61 -8.43 3.01 -12.34
C GLN A 61 -8.34 4.37 -13.06
N CYS A 62 -8.73 5.47 -12.41
CA CYS A 62 -8.52 6.82 -12.95
C CYS A 62 -7.01 7.11 -13.13
N TYR A 63 -6.17 6.54 -12.26
CA TYR A 63 -4.71 6.69 -12.28
C TYR A 63 -3.98 5.50 -12.95
N ARG A 64 -4.66 4.66 -13.75
CA ARG A 64 -4.06 3.47 -14.39
C ARG A 64 -2.83 3.75 -15.25
N HIS A 65 -2.68 4.97 -15.75
CA HIS A 65 -1.51 5.37 -16.54
C HIS A 65 -0.25 5.48 -15.66
N ALA A 66 -0.43 5.77 -14.37
CA ALA A 66 0.63 5.92 -13.38
C ALA A 66 0.81 4.66 -12.52
N VAL A 67 -0.28 4.00 -12.13
CA VAL A 67 -0.25 2.82 -11.23
C VAL A 67 0.29 1.60 -11.97
N VAL A 68 1.34 1.00 -11.42
CA VAL A 68 1.95 -0.26 -11.91
C VAL A 68 1.48 -1.44 -11.08
N PHE A 69 1.35 -1.26 -9.77
CA PHE A 69 0.93 -2.30 -8.85
C PHE A 69 0.15 -1.67 -7.69
N ALA A 70 -0.86 -2.38 -7.19
CA ALA A 70 -1.58 -1.99 -5.98
C ALA A 70 -2.01 -3.24 -5.20
N ASP A 71 -1.74 -3.25 -3.90
CA ASP A 71 -2.07 -4.34 -2.99
C ASP A 71 -2.75 -3.81 -1.73
N MET A 72 -3.90 -4.39 -1.39
CA MET A 72 -4.62 -4.08 -0.16
C MET A 72 -4.45 -5.22 0.84
N ASN A 73 -3.64 -5.00 1.86
CA ASN A 73 -3.48 -5.91 2.97
C ASN A 73 -4.56 -5.65 4.03
N LEU A 74 -5.68 -6.37 3.96
CA LEU A 74 -6.78 -6.25 4.93
C LEU A 74 -6.42 -6.68 6.36
N ARG A 75 -5.38 -7.52 6.55
CA ARG A 75 -4.93 -7.86 7.91
C ARG A 75 -4.34 -6.63 8.60
N LEU A 76 -3.62 -5.78 7.86
CA LEU A 76 -3.00 -4.55 8.38
C LEU A 76 -3.85 -3.29 8.12
N ASN A 77 -4.88 -3.40 7.28
CA ASN A 77 -5.58 -2.27 6.66
C ASN A 77 -4.64 -1.33 5.90
N LEU A 78 -3.67 -1.89 5.18
CA LEU A 78 -2.62 -1.15 4.51
C LEU A 78 -2.76 -1.30 3.00
N LEU A 79 -2.89 -0.17 2.32
CA LEU A 79 -2.79 -0.06 0.87
C LEU A 79 -1.34 0.24 0.52
N TRP A 80 -0.73 -0.58 -0.34
CA TRP A 80 0.55 -0.29 -0.96
C TRP A 80 0.34 -0.11 -2.46
N VAL A 81 0.93 0.95 -3.02
CA VAL A 81 0.83 1.27 -4.45
C VAL A 81 2.22 1.57 -4.99
N THR A 82 2.55 0.95 -6.11
CA THR A 82 3.72 1.23 -6.94
C THR A 82 3.29 2.03 -8.15
N VAL A 83 4.00 3.11 -8.44
CA VAL A 83 3.71 4.06 -9.52
C VAL A 83 4.93 4.32 -10.39
N ARG A 84 4.66 4.72 -11.64
CA ARG A 84 5.66 5.27 -12.55
C ARG A 84 6.22 6.58 -11.99
N PRO A 85 7.48 6.94 -12.29
CA PRO A 85 8.12 8.15 -11.79
C PRO A 85 7.59 9.41 -12.51
N ILE A 86 6.34 9.78 -12.20
CA ILE A 86 5.67 10.98 -12.69
C ILE A 86 5.83 12.07 -11.61
N PRO A 87 6.33 13.28 -11.94
CA PRO A 87 6.47 14.35 -10.97
C PRO A 87 5.17 14.63 -10.21
N GLY A 88 5.23 14.63 -8.88
CA GLY A 88 4.08 14.92 -8.02
C GLY A 88 3.12 13.75 -7.74
N ILE A 89 3.26 12.61 -8.43
CA ILE A 89 2.26 11.52 -8.33
C ILE A 89 2.16 10.91 -6.92
N CYS A 90 3.26 10.83 -6.18
CA CYS A 90 3.30 10.35 -4.79
C CYS A 90 2.66 11.32 -3.79
N LEU A 91 2.20 12.50 -4.23
CA LEU A 91 1.41 13.44 -3.45
C LEU A 91 -0.03 13.49 -3.98
N GLU A 92 -0.19 13.57 -5.30
CA GLU A 92 -1.48 13.70 -5.96
C GLU A 92 -2.38 12.47 -5.72
N LEU A 93 -1.89 11.27 -6.01
CA LEU A 93 -2.70 10.05 -5.90
C LEU A 93 -3.13 9.78 -4.44
N PRO A 94 -2.24 9.86 -3.43
CA PRO A 94 -2.67 9.77 -2.03
C PRO A 94 -3.67 10.85 -1.62
N ALA A 95 -3.54 12.08 -2.13
CA ALA A 95 -4.48 13.16 -1.84
C ALA A 95 -5.86 12.87 -2.46
N ALA A 96 -5.92 12.34 -3.68
CA ALA A 96 -7.16 11.92 -4.33
C ALA A 96 -7.85 10.79 -3.55
N ILE A 97 -7.09 9.81 -3.05
CA ILE A 97 -7.61 8.75 -2.18
C ILE A 97 -8.15 9.36 -0.88
N HIS A 98 -7.37 10.21 -0.20
CA HIS A 98 -7.79 10.86 1.05
C HIS A 98 -9.04 11.73 0.87
N HIS A 99 -9.20 12.39 -0.28
CA HIS A 99 -10.37 13.21 -0.56
C HIS A 99 -11.68 12.39 -0.52
N LEU A 100 -11.66 11.17 -1.06
CA LEU A 100 -12.83 10.27 -1.06
C LEU A 100 -12.92 9.40 0.19
N LEU A 101 -11.79 9.12 0.84
CA LEU A 101 -11.67 8.28 2.03
C LEU A 101 -10.85 9.02 3.09
N PRO A 102 -11.45 9.96 3.84
CA PRO A 102 -10.74 10.82 4.80
C PRO A 102 -9.98 10.06 5.89
N GLU A 103 -10.38 8.83 6.20
CA GLU A 103 -9.68 7.96 7.13
C GLU A 103 -8.36 7.40 6.57
N ALA A 104 -8.17 7.37 5.24
CA ALA A 104 -6.96 6.85 4.61
C ALA A 104 -5.80 7.83 4.82
N LYS A 105 -4.74 7.41 5.52
CA LYS A 105 -3.59 8.24 5.88
C LYS A 105 -2.33 7.78 5.17
N LEU A 106 -1.67 8.72 4.48
CA LEU A 106 -0.37 8.49 3.87
C LEU A 106 0.68 8.19 4.94
N ILE A 107 1.42 7.11 4.75
CA ILE A 107 2.59 6.77 5.55
C ILE A 107 3.79 7.45 4.88
N ALA A 108 4.35 8.44 5.57
CA ALA A 108 5.55 9.14 5.14
C ALA A 108 6.47 9.35 6.32
N GLN A 109 7.78 9.37 6.06
CA GLN A 109 8.73 9.87 7.05
C GLN A 109 8.55 11.38 7.16
N LYS A 110 8.43 11.88 8.39
CA LYS A 110 8.56 13.32 8.62
C LYS A 110 10.01 13.67 8.30
N PRO A 111 10.30 14.55 7.33
CA PRO A 111 11.66 15.00 7.12
C PRO A 111 12.12 15.69 8.41
N ASP A 112 13.30 15.30 8.92
CA ASP A 112 13.95 16.03 10.00
C ASP A 112 14.11 17.48 9.54
N ARG A 113 13.48 18.39 10.28
CA ARG A 113 13.53 19.83 10.03
C ARG A 113 14.78 20.43 10.67
#